data_AF-A0A971PWQ1-F1
#
_entry.id   AF-A0A971PWQ1-F1
#
_cell.length_a   1.000
_cell.length_b   1.000
_cell.length_c   1.000
_cell.angle_alpha   90.00
_cell.angle_beta   90.00
_cell.angle_gamma   90.00
#
_symmetry.space_group_name_H-M   'P 1'
#
loop_
_entity.id
_entity.type
_entity.pdbx_description
1 polymer ?
#
loop_
_entity_poly.entity_id
_entity_poly.type
_entity_poly.pdbx_seq_one_letter_code
_entity_poly.pdbx_strand_id
1 'polypeptide(L)'
;MELDARNITANYRERVQRLAIFDPLFRLENKKTTDNSNRPIDYFSLGLLTLLFFFENMLLRNRKTGVKELAQFFQSINQGELDLDGEGYEKLARDIIEVFRPSGGKRNSRSFYDWHTRQEDTIFISILKADRFDSKSPTQYYSLDEQGLELVFATREYYSEFQVSINQLLLRKQLERGQFWGALRQIDEMRVAVETLEERIVRIRHEVQRNIVSESTYQRYRDIIEEINLRLSREDKEFEELQIFVGETRERLSYERKTPKDQQTYELIVKIDAELFNVHNQHGNLLRESIELKTTALQAAQESLYFAGIDSFNFQKEIT
;
A
#
# COMPACT_ATOMS: atom_id res chain seq x y z
N MET A 1 32.25 26.04 -12.15
CA MET A 1 31.52 25.36 -11.06
C MET A 1 32.27 24.07 -10.80
N GLU A 2 33.07 23.99 -9.73
CA GLU A 2 33.80 22.76 -9.39
C GLU A 2 32.83 21.75 -8.77
N LEU A 3 32.81 20.53 -9.32
CA LEU A 3 32.04 19.42 -8.78
C LEU A 3 32.79 18.85 -7.57
N ASP A 4 32.19 18.96 -6.38
CA ASP A 4 32.71 18.31 -5.18
C ASP A 4 32.33 16.82 -5.17
N ALA A 5 33.31 15.96 -5.46
CA ALA A 5 33.14 14.51 -5.48
C ALA A 5 32.67 13.92 -4.13
N ARG A 6 32.95 14.57 -2.99
CA ARG A 6 32.46 14.10 -1.69
C ARG A 6 30.96 14.30 -1.55
N ASN A 7 30.42 15.40 -2.07
CA ASN A 7 28.98 15.65 -2.05
C ASN A 7 28.22 14.68 -2.98
N ILE A 8 28.80 14.31 -4.13
CA ILE A 8 28.19 13.35 -5.06
C ILE A 8 28.13 11.94 -4.44
N THR A 9 29.20 11.54 -3.77
CA THR A 9 29.32 10.21 -3.15
C THR A 9 28.66 10.13 -1.77
N ALA A 10 28.19 11.25 -1.21
CA ALA A 10 27.50 11.23 0.07
C ALA A 10 26.26 10.32 0.02
N ASN A 11 26.11 9.50 1.06
CA ASN A 11 25.05 8.51 1.22
C ASN A 11 24.99 7.46 0.10
N TYR A 12 26.13 7.10 -0.50
CA TYR A 12 26.19 6.15 -1.61
C TYR A 12 25.62 4.77 -1.20
N ARG A 13 26.00 4.28 -0.01
CA ARG A 13 25.48 3.04 0.58
C ARG A 13 23.97 3.03 0.68
N GLU A 14 23.36 4.10 1.21
CA GLU A 14 21.91 4.23 1.36
C GLU A 14 21.21 4.22 0.01
N ARG A 15 21.80 4.87 -1.01
CA ARG A 15 21.26 4.84 -2.39
C ARG A 15 21.33 3.43 -2.98
N VAL A 16 22.44 2.72 -2.80
CA VAL A 16 22.57 1.32 -3.24
C VAL A 16 21.56 0.44 -2.51
N GLN A 17 21.34 0.65 -1.21
CA GLN A 17 20.33 -0.07 -0.44
C GLN A 17 18.93 0.10 -1.01
N ARG A 18 18.53 1.32 -1.36
CA ARG A 18 17.23 1.61 -2.00
C ARG A 18 17.05 0.96 -3.37
N LEU A 19 18.15 0.72 -4.10
CA LEU A 19 18.08 0.02 -5.39
C LEU A 19 18.06 -1.50 -5.21
N ALA A 20 18.77 -2.00 -4.21
CA ALA A 20 18.94 -3.43 -3.99
C ALA A 20 17.64 -4.14 -3.55
N ILE A 21 16.67 -3.41 -2.98
CA ILE A 21 15.36 -3.99 -2.64
C ILE A 21 14.61 -4.53 -3.88
N PHE A 22 14.95 -4.06 -5.09
CA PHE A 22 14.38 -4.56 -6.35
C PHE A 22 15.01 -5.85 -6.85
N ASP A 23 16.19 -6.24 -6.34
CA ASP A 23 16.92 -7.42 -6.81
C ASP A 23 16.11 -8.72 -6.80
N PRO A 24 15.28 -9.00 -5.79
CA PRO A 24 14.45 -10.20 -5.78
C PRO A 24 13.46 -10.24 -6.96
N LEU A 25 12.90 -9.10 -7.39
CA LEU A 25 12.02 -9.03 -8.56
C LEU A 25 12.79 -9.33 -9.84
N PHE A 26 13.97 -8.73 -10.04
CA PHE A 26 14.79 -9.04 -11.21
C PHE A 26 15.28 -10.51 -11.22
N ARG A 27 15.47 -11.13 -10.05
CA ARG A 27 15.74 -12.58 -9.98
C ARG A 27 14.54 -13.42 -10.42
N LEU A 28 13.32 -12.97 -10.11
CA LEU A 28 12.10 -13.61 -10.59
C LEU A 28 11.97 -13.49 -12.11
N GLU A 29 12.27 -12.33 -12.70
CA GLU A 29 12.28 -12.12 -14.16
C GLU A 29 13.18 -13.13 -14.90
N ASN A 30 14.29 -13.53 -14.28
CA ASN A 30 15.24 -14.46 -14.87
C ASN A 30 14.82 -15.95 -14.78
N LYS A 31 13.71 -16.28 -14.11
CA LYS A 31 13.19 -17.66 -14.08
C LYS A 31 12.57 -18.04 -15.42
N LYS A 32 12.88 -19.26 -15.90
CA LYS A 32 12.44 -19.77 -17.21
C LYS A 32 11.47 -20.96 -17.11
N THR A 33 10.73 -21.08 -16.02
CA THR A 33 9.75 -22.17 -15.86
C THR A 33 8.57 -21.95 -16.80
N THR A 34 8.02 -23.05 -17.31
CA THR A 34 6.79 -23.05 -18.12
C THR A 34 5.65 -23.72 -17.36
N ASP A 35 4.42 -23.42 -17.75
CA ASP A 35 3.21 -24.10 -17.30
C ASP A 35 3.04 -25.48 -17.98
N ASN A 36 1.93 -26.18 -17.71
CA ASN A 36 1.65 -27.50 -18.28
C ASN A 36 1.42 -27.47 -19.80
N SER A 37 1.11 -26.29 -20.35
CA SER A 37 0.95 -26.02 -21.78
C SER A 37 2.23 -25.50 -22.45
N ASN A 38 3.39 -25.58 -21.77
CA ASN A 38 4.69 -25.06 -22.21
C ASN A 38 4.73 -23.53 -22.45
N ARG A 39 3.82 -22.76 -21.85
CA ARG A 39 3.87 -21.30 -21.89
C ARG A 39 4.80 -20.78 -20.79
N PRO A 40 5.66 -19.78 -21.06
CA PRO A 40 6.48 -19.16 -20.04
C PRO A 40 5.63 -18.53 -18.93
N ILE A 41 6.01 -18.76 -17.68
CA ILE A 41 5.35 -18.13 -16.53
C ILE A 41 6.02 -16.77 -16.27
N ASP A 42 5.23 -15.71 -16.20
CA ASP A 42 5.70 -14.37 -15.83
C ASP A 42 5.89 -14.25 -14.31
N TYR A 43 7.04 -14.73 -13.82
CA TYR A 43 7.40 -14.63 -12.41
C TYR A 43 7.61 -13.21 -11.92
N PHE A 44 7.98 -12.26 -12.79
CA PHE A 44 8.18 -10.87 -12.37
C PHE A 44 6.86 -10.24 -11.96
N SER A 45 5.85 -10.33 -12.83
CA SER A 45 4.51 -9.78 -12.56
C SER A 45 3.82 -10.50 -11.39
N LEU A 46 3.93 -11.83 -11.32
CA LEU A 46 3.42 -12.61 -10.19
C LEU A 46 4.18 -12.30 -8.89
N GLY A 47 5.46 -11.95 -8.98
CA GLY A 47 6.26 -11.42 -7.88
C GLY A 47 5.72 -10.10 -7.34
N LEU A 48 5.42 -9.15 -8.23
CA LEU A 48 4.78 -7.89 -7.84
C LEU A 48 3.40 -8.14 -7.21
N LEU A 49 2.55 -8.95 -7.82
CA LEU A 49 1.24 -9.33 -7.27
C LEU A 49 1.34 -9.97 -5.89
N THR A 50 2.39 -10.75 -5.64
CA THR A 50 2.66 -11.32 -4.31
C THR A 50 2.90 -10.22 -3.26
N LEU A 51 3.69 -9.19 -3.59
CA LEU A 51 3.94 -8.07 -2.69
C LEU A 51 2.62 -7.34 -2.37
N LEU A 52 1.80 -7.09 -3.39
CA LEU A 52 0.50 -6.45 -3.25
C LEU A 52 -0.46 -7.28 -2.40
N PHE A 53 -0.48 -8.60 -2.62
CA PHE A 53 -1.28 -9.52 -1.83
C PHE A 53 -0.89 -9.49 -0.34
N PHE A 54 0.40 -9.56 0.00
CA PHE A 54 0.84 -9.47 1.39
C PHE A 54 0.58 -8.08 2.00
N PHE A 55 0.71 -7.02 1.22
CA PHE A 55 0.37 -5.66 1.65
C PHE A 55 -1.12 -5.54 2.00
N GLU A 56 -2.01 -5.96 1.11
CA GLU A 56 -3.46 -5.92 1.32
C GLU A 56 -3.88 -6.74 2.56
N ASN A 57 -3.30 -7.93 2.73
CA ASN A 57 -3.55 -8.74 3.93
C ASN A 57 -3.07 -8.05 5.22
N MET A 58 -1.96 -7.31 5.17
CA MET A 58 -1.51 -6.51 6.30
C MET A 58 -2.49 -5.38 6.63
N LEU A 59 -3.02 -4.68 5.62
CA LEU A 59 -4.04 -3.64 5.81
C LEU A 59 -5.33 -4.22 6.41
N LEU A 60 -5.76 -5.39 5.94
CA LEU A 60 -6.92 -6.12 6.47
C LEU A 60 -6.66 -6.82 7.82
N ARG A 61 -5.45 -6.69 8.37
CA ARG A 61 -4.99 -7.36 9.60
C ARG A 61 -5.13 -8.88 9.55
N ASN A 62 -5.15 -9.45 8.35
CA ASN A 62 -5.13 -10.88 8.15
C ASN A 62 -3.69 -11.40 8.36
N ARG A 63 -3.52 -12.22 9.39
CA ARG A 63 -2.21 -12.76 9.78
C ARG A 63 -2.00 -14.22 9.36
N LYS A 64 -2.98 -14.83 8.69
CA LYS A 64 -2.94 -16.21 8.20
C LYS A 64 -2.68 -16.23 6.71
N THR A 65 -1.52 -15.69 6.30
CA THR A 65 -1.18 -15.53 4.89
C THR A 65 0.12 -16.26 4.60
N GLY A 66 0.04 -17.35 3.85
CA GLY A 66 1.15 -18.23 3.53
C GLY A 66 1.11 -18.72 2.08
N VAL A 67 1.83 -19.82 1.81
CA VAL A 67 1.94 -20.40 0.45
C VAL A 67 0.57 -20.77 -0.11
N LYS A 68 -0.30 -21.36 0.72
CA LYS A 68 -1.62 -21.85 0.29
C LYS A 68 -2.56 -20.70 -0.07
N GLU A 69 -2.60 -19.67 0.76
CA GLU A 69 -3.46 -18.51 0.53
C GLU A 69 -3.00 -17.73 -0.70
N LEU A 70 -1.68 -17.60 -0.91
CA LEU A 70 -1.14 -17.00 -2.14
C LEU A 70 -1.46 -17.83 -3.39
N ALA A 71 -1.35 -19.15 -3.31
CA ALA A 71 -1.71 -20.05 -4.41
C ALA A 71 -3.20 -19.95 -4.79
N GLN A 72 -4.08 -19.92 -3.79
CA GLN A 72 -5.52 -19.70 -3.99
C GLN A 72 -5.82 -18.34 -4.63
N PHE A 73 -5.11 -17.29 -4.17
CA PHE A 73 -5.22 -15.97 -4.79
C PHE A 73 -4.83 -16.02 -6.27
N PHE A 74 -3.66 -16.57 -6.62
CA PHE A 74 -3.26 -16.73 -8.01
C PHE A 74 -4.27 -17.52 -8.84
N GLN A 75 -4.78 -18.63 -8.31
CA GLN A 75 -5.80 -19.42 -8.99
C GLN A 75 -7.08 -18.61 -9.25
N SER A 76 -7.49 -17.77 -8.29
CA SER A 76 -8.70 -16.93 -8.41
C SER A 76 -8.60 -15.84 -9.49
N ILE A 77 -7.40 -15.29 -9.71
CA ILE A 77 -7.17 -14.23 -10.72
C ILE A 77 -6.73 -14.78 -12.08
N ASN A 78 -6.40 -16.07 -12.18
CA ASN A 78 -5.78 -16.65 -13.37
C ASN A 78 -6.64 -16.54 -14.65
N GLN A 79 -7.98 -16.64 -14.53
CA GLN A 79 -8.92 -16.55 -15.66
C GLN A 79 -8.59 -17.42 -16.90
N GLY A 80 -7.75 -18.47 -16.75
CA GLY A 80 -7.33 -19.37 -17.83
C GLY A 80 -6.02 -18.99 -18.52
N GLU A 81 -5.28 -17.98 -18.03
CA GLU A 81 -4.00 -17.56 -18.61
C GLU A 81 -2.88 -18.60 -18.40
N LEU A 82 -2.74 -19.12 -17.17
CA LEU A 82 -1.81 -20.17 -16.78
C LEU A 82 -2.49 -21.54 -16.71
N ASP A 83 -1.89 -22.53 -17.36
CA ASP A 83 -2.28 -23.93 -17.27
C ASP A 83 -1.52 -24.62 -16.13
N LEU A 84 -2.05 -24.48 -14.91
CA LEU A 84 -1.52 -25.08 -13.69
C LEU A 84 -2.66 -25.74 -12.89
N ASP A 85 -2.35 -26.86 -12.25
CA ASP A 85 -3.22 -27.49 -11.26
C ASP A 85 -2.96 -26.89 -9.86
N GLY A 86 -3.72 -27.34 -8.86
CA GLY A 86 -3.59 -26.83 -7.48
C GLY A 86 -2.16 -26.98 -6.92
N GLU A 87 -1.49 -28.10 -7.20
CA GLU A 87 -0.10 -28.32 -6.81
C GLU A 87 0.87 -27.38 -7.56
N GLY A 88 0.61 -27.13 -8.85
CA GLY A 88 1.34 -26.16 -9.66
C GLY A 88 1.28 -24.75 -9.09
N TYR A 89 0.10 -24.28 -8.66
CA TYR A 89 -0.04 -22.99 -7.99
C TYR A 89 0.65 -22.93 -6.63
N GLU A 90 0.59 -24.00 -5.82
CA GLU A 90 1.33 -24.07 -4.56
C GLU A 90 2.85 -24.02 -4.77
N LYS A 91 3.35 -24.71 -5.80
CA LYS A 91 4.76 -24.66 -6.19
C LYS A 91 5.16 -23.26 -6.65
N LEU A 92 4.34 -22.63 -7.50
CA LEU A 92 4.55 -21.26 -7.99
C LEU A 92 4.63 -20.26 -6.83
N ALA A 93 3.66 -20.31 -5.91
CA ALA A 93 3.64 -19.45 -4.72
C ALA A 93 4.89 -19.67 -3.85
N ARG A 94 5.30 -20.92 -3.64
CA ARG A 94 6.51 -21.26 -2.87
C ARG A 94 7.78 -20.74 -3.53
N ASP A 95 7.89 -20.91 -4.84
CA ASP A 95 9.02 -20.43 -5.65
C ASP A 95 9.22 -18.92 -5.53
N ILE A 96 8.12 -18.15 -5.53
CA ILE A 96 8.17 -16.70 -5.39
C ILE A 96 8.54 -16.30 -3.96
N ILE A 97 7.88 -16.91 -2.96
CA ILE A 97 8.17 -16.65 -1.54
C ILE A 97 9.63 -16.95 -1.20
N GLU A 98 10.22 -18.02 -1.75
CA GLU A 98 11.61 -18.38 -1.51
C GLU A 98 12.59 -17.34 -2.10
N VAL A 99 12.26 -16.70 -3.22
CA VAL A 99 13.09 -15.61 -3.75
C VAL A 99 13.04 -14.38 -2.84
N PHE A 100 11.87 -14.04 -2.30
CA PHE A 100 11.73 -12.91 -1.37
C PHE A 100 12.28 -13.18 0.02
N ARG A 101 12.20 -14.43 0.49
CA ARG A 101 12.72 -14.90 1.77
C ARG A 101 13.34 -16.28 1.60
N PRO A 102 14.65 -16.34 1.32
CA PRO A 102 15.37 -17.60 1.17
C PRO A 102 15.23 -18.50 2.42
N SER A 103 15.15 -19.79 2.17
CA SER A 103 15.11 -20.82 3.22
C SER A 103 16.44 -20.91 3.99
N GLY A 104 16.42 -21.50 5.19
CA GLY A 104 17.64 -21.82 5.95
C GLY A 104 18.37 -20.63 6.60
N GLY A 105 17.70 -19.49 6.82
CA GLY A 105 18.28 -18.34 7.51
C GLY A 105 19.21 -17.46 6.66
N LYS A 106 19.39 -17.80 5.38
CA LYS A 106 20.06 -16.94 4.40
C LYS A 106 19.21 -15.69 4.16
N ARG A 107 19.82 -14.52 4.31
CA ARG A 107 19.22 -13.25 3.90
C ARG A 107 19.61 -12.97 2.46
N ASN A 108 18.70 -12.38 1.70
CA ASN A 108 19.08 -11.75 0.44
C ASN A 108 20.15 -10.69 0.75
N SER A 109 21.15 -10.59 -0.11
CA SER A 109 22.23 -9.63 0.05
C SER A 109 22.75 -9.18 -1.29
N ARG A 110 23.35 -7.98 -1.31
CA ARG A 110 24.09 -7.43 -2.44
C ARG A 110 25.41 -6.89 -1.92
N SER A 111 26.51 -7.39 -2.47
CA SER A 111 27.85 -6.85 -2.25
C SER A 111 28.16 -5.81 -3.33
N PHE A 112 28.83 -4.73 -2.95
CA PHE A 112 29.18 -3.64 -3.84
C PHE A 112 30.38 -2.85 -3.31
N TYR A 113 31.10 -2.20 -4.22
CA TYR A 113 32.13 -1.25 -3.86
C TYR A 113 31.51 0.12 -3.51
N ASP A 114 31.64 0.55 -2.26
CA ASP A 114 31.18 1.87 -1.81
C ASP A 114 32.19 2.94 -2.22
N TRP A 115 31.79 3.80 -3.16
CA TRP A 115 32.64 4.87 -3.68
C TRP A 115 32.87 6.02 -2.70
N HIS A 116 32.07 6.12 -1.62
CA HIS A 116 32.26 7.08 -0.55
C HIS A 116 33.36 6.64 0.42
N THR A 117 33.25 5.41 0.94
CA THR A 117 34.18 4.84 1.93
C THR A 117 35.39 4.15 1.28
N ARG A 118 35.33 3.88 -0.03
CA ARG A 118 36.35 3.19 -0.84
C ARG A 118 36.60 1.74 -0.42
N GLN A 119 35.57 1.07 0.08
CA GLN A 119 35.62 -0.31 0.58
C GLN A 119 34.51 -1.16 -0.03
N GLU A 120 34.73 -2.48 -0.07
CA GLU A 120 33.66 -3.43 -0.34
C GLU A 120 32.70 -3.46 0.85
N ASP A 121 31.41 -3.30 0.57
CA ASP A 121 30.35 -3.39 1.56
C ASP A 121 29.29 -4.40 1.10
N THR A 122 28.50 -4.89 2.05
CA THR A 122 27.39 -5.80 1.78
C THR A 122 26.17 -5.36 2.55
N ILE A 123 25.08 -5.16 1.80
CA ILE A 123 23.77 -4.85 2.35
C ILE A 123 22.90 -6.10 2.35
N PHE A 124 22.08 -6.22 3.38
CA PHE A 124 21.11 -7.30 3.52
C PHE A 124 19.70 -6.79 3.19
N ILE A 125 18.93 -7.65 2.54
CA ILE A 125 17.59 -7.37 2.04
C ILE A 125 16.62 -8.37 2.70
N SER A 126 15.52 -7.85 3.22
CA SER A 126 14.45 -8.58 3.88
C SER A 126 13.12 -8.07 3.33
N ILE A 127 12.51 -8.82 2.41
CA ILE A 127 11.22 -8.44 1.80
C ILE A 127 10.05 -9.01 2.60
N LEU A 128 10.15 -10.30 2.97
CA LEU A 128 9.18 -10.97 3.82
C LEU A 128 9.82 -11.40 5.13
N LYS A 129 9.05 -11.31 6.22
CA LYS A 129 9.38 -11.87 7.52
C LYS A 129 8.37 -12.95 7.92
N ALA A 130 8.81 -13.84 8.81
CA ALA A 130 7.89 -14.74 9.49
C ALA A 130 7.00 -13.93 10.44
N ASP A 131 5.69 -14.15 10.43
CA ASP A 131 4.76 -13.53 11.38
C ASP A 131 4.54 -14.47 12.59
N ARG A 132 3.66 -15.47 12.47
CA ARG A 132 3.45 -16.52 13.50
C ARG A 132 3.60 -17.93 12.93
N PHE A 133 4.08 -18.84 13.77
CA PHE A 133 4.11 -20.28 13.52
C PHE A 133 2.96 -20.92 14.30
N ASP A 134 2.06 -21.64 13.64
CA ASP A 134 1.06 -22.44 14.33
C ASP A 134 1.72 -23.72 14.82
N SER A 135 1.78 -23.97 16.12
CA SER A 135 2.36 -25.20 16.65
C SER A 135 1.52 -26.45 16.37
N LYS A 136 0.28 -26.30 15.86
CA LYS A 136 -0.64 -27.40 15.53
C LYS A 136 -0.65 -27.78 14.04
N SER A 137 -0.15 -26.90 13.17
CA SER A 137 -0.05 -27.12 11.73
C SER A 137 1.32 -26.63 11.29
N PRO A 138 2.18 -27.44 10.62
CA PRO A 138 3.51 -27.03 10.18
C PRO A 138 3.44 -26.02 9.00
N THR A 139 2.59 -25.00 9.13
CA THR A 139 2.33 -23.95 8.15
C THR A 139 3.01 -22.68 8.62
N GLN A 140 3.88 -22.15 7.76
CA GLN A 140 4.57 -20.89 7.97
C GLN A 140 3.76 -19.75 7.34
N TYR A 141 3.45 -18.73 8.13
CA TYR A 141 2.85 -17.48 7.64
C TYR A 141 3.90 -16.38 7.50
N TYR A 142 3.65 -15.45 6.58
CA TYR A 142 4.56 -14.38 6.20
C TYR A 142 3.84 -13.02 6.21
N SER A 143 4.61 -11.96 6.42
CA SER A 143 4.18 -10.58 6.25
C SER A 143 5.30 -9.78 5.58
N LEU A 144 4.98 -8.63 4.98
CA LEU A 144 6.02 -7.72 4.48
C LEU A 144 6.88 -7.24 5.65
N ASP A 145 8.18 -7.23 5.42
CA ASP A 145 9.13 -6.52 6.26
C ASP A 145 9.31 -5.07 5.77
N GLU A 146 10.05 -4.24 6.50
CA GLU A 146 10.18 -2.81 6.20
C GLU A 146 10.64 -2.52 4.76
N GLN A 147 11.62 -3.27 4.24
CA GLN A 147 12.10 -3.11 2.86
C GLN A 147 11.11 -3.67 1.82
N GLY A 148 10.26 -4.63 2.20
CA GLY A 148 9.17 -5.09 1.35
C GLY A 148 8.08 -4.03 1.19
N LEU A 149 7.78 -3.28 2.27
CA LEU A 149 6.89 -2.12 2.21
C LEU A 149 7.51 -1.00 1.36
N GLU A 150 8.80 -0.70 1.53
CA GLU A 150 9.52 0.29 0.72
C GLU A 150 9.44 -0.04 -0.78
N LEU A 151 9.57 -1.32 -1.15
CA LEU A 151 9.46 -1.77 -2.53
C LEU A 151 8.05 -1.56 -3.11
N VAL A 152 6.99 -1.86 -2.34
CA VAL A 152 5.61 -1.57 -2.73
C VAL A 152 5.41 -0.07 -2.93
N PHE A 153 5.90 0.75 -2.01
CA PHE A 153 5.76 2.21 -2.07
C PHE A 153 6.60 2.86 -3.18
N ALA A 154 7.66 2.21 -3.64
CA ALA A 154 8.42 2.70 -4.78
C ALA A 154 7.60 2.65 -6.09
N THR A 155 6.49 1.90 -6.13
CA THR A 155 5.54 1.94 -7.25
C THR A 155 4.65 3.19 -7.11
N ARG A 156 4.71 4.05 -8.13
CA ARG A 156 4.20 5.44 -8.10
C ARG A 156 2.69 5.56 -7.83
N GLU A 157 1.91 4.58 -8.24
CA GLU A 157 0.46 4.56 -8.00
C GLU A 157 0.14 4.24 -6.54
N TYR A 158 0.74 3.19 -5.96
CA TYR A 158 0.45 2.76 -4.58
C TYR A 158 0.84 3.78 -3.51
N TYR A 159 1.99 4.45 -3.63
CA TYR A 159 2.37 5.46 -2.64
C TYR A 159 1.39 6.63 -2.62
N SER A 160 0.92 7.08 -3.79
CA SER A 160 -0.06 8.17 -3.85
C SER A 160 -1.44 7.77 -3.32
N GLU A 161 -1.82 6.50 -3.46
CA GLU A 161 -3.17 6.03 -3.16
C GLU A 161 -3.35 5.55 -1.71
N PHE A 162 -2.31 4.98 -1.10
CA PHE A 162 -2.36 4.42 0.24
C PHE A 162 -1.58 5.24 1.27
N GLN A 163 -1.16 6.45 0.91
CA GLN A 163 -0.34 7.33 1.74
C GLN A 163 -0.91 7.51 3.17
N VAL A 164 -2.22 7.69 3.31
CA VAL A 164 -2.91 7.77 4.61
C VAL A 164 -2.78 6.46 5.38
N SER A 165 -3.23 5.34 4.78
CA SER A 165 -3.12 3.99 5.34
C SER A 165 -1.68 3.63 5.80
N ILE A 166 -0.67 4.02 5.02
CA ILE A 166 0.74 3.77 5.31
C ILE A 166 1.18 4.55 6.55
N ASN A 167 0.88 5.84 6.58
CA ASN A 167 1.26 6.69 7.69
C ASN A 167 0.51 6.32 8.98
N GLN A 168 -0.73 5.84 8.89
CA GLN A 168 -1.47 5.23 10.01
C GLN A 168 -0.71 4.03 10.62
N LEU A 169 -0.23 3.12 9.76
CA LEU A 169 0.57 1.97 10.19
C LEU A 169 1.90 2.40 10.83
N LEU A 170 2.62 3.33 10.18
CA LEU A 170 3.91 3.84 10.68
C LEU A 170 3.75 4.58 12.01
N LEU A 171 2.71 5.39 12.14
CA LEU A 171 2.35 6.08 13.38
C LEU A 171 2.21 5.07 14.53
N ARG A 172 1.41 4.01 14.34
CA ARG A 172 1.25 2.96 15.35
C ARG A 172 2.59 2.34 15.74
N LYS A 173 3.41 1.98 14.74
CA LYS A 173 4.72 1.36 14.99
C LYS A 173 5.69 2.25 15.75
N GLN A 174 5.67 3.54 15.48
CA GLN A 174 6.51 4.50 16.20
C GLN A 174 6.03 4.69 17.64
N LEU A 175 4.71 4.78 17.87
CA LEU A 175 4.14 4.85 19.21
C LEU A 175 4.40 3.57 20.03
N GLU A 176 4.27 2.38 19.43
CA GLU A 176 4.65 1.11 20.06
C GLU A 176 6.12 1.10 20.53
N ARG A 177 7.00 1.79 19.81
CA ARG A 177 8.44 1.92 20.11
C ARG A 177 8.77 3.12 21.01
N GLY A 178 7.78 3.90 21.45
CA GLY A 178 7.99 5.13 22.22
C GLY A 178 8.65 6.27 21.43
N GLN A 179 8.58 6.25 20.09
CA GLN A 179 9.18 7.23 19.19
C GLN A 179 8.22 8.38 18.86
N PHE A 180 7.86 9.20 19.87
CA PHE A 180 6.81 10.22 19.75
C PHE A 180 7.11 11.34 18.73
N TRP A 181 8.37 11.76 18.57
CA TRP A 181 8.73 12.73 17.54
C TRP A 181 8.53 12.20 16.11
N GLY A 182 8.87 10.92 15.91
CA GLY A 182 8.60 10.24 14.66
C GLY A 182 7.10 10.20 14.40
N ALA A 183 6.32 9.81 15.42
CA ALA A 183 4.87 9.70 15.36
C ALA A 183 4.22 11.02 14.94
N LEU A 184 4.64 12.13 15.54
CA LEU A 184 4.13 13.45 15.17
C LEU A 184 4.41 13.78 13.69
N ARG A 185 5.61 13.47 13.20
CA ARG A 185 5.94 13.64 11.78
C ARG A 185 5.04 12.79 10.87
N GLN A 186 4.70 11.55 11.26
CA GLN A 186 3.77 10.74 10.46
C GLN A 186 2.37 11.35 10.38
N ILE A 187 1.92 12.05 11.43
CA ILE A 187 0.66 12.79 11.39
C ILE A 187 0.74 13.97 10.42
N ASP A 188 1.87 14.69 10.40
CA ASP A 188 2.07 15.76 9.41
C ASP A 188 2.06 15.21 7.97
N GLU A 189 2.69 14.06 7.73
CA GLU A 189 2.66 13.38 6.41
C GLU A 189 1.24 12.89 6.07
N MET A 190 0.44 12.43 7.06
CA MET A 190 -0.98 12.10 6.84
C MET A 190 -1.78 13.32 6.45
N ARG A 191 -1.56 14.48 7.08
CA ARG A 191 -2.28 15.70 6.75
C ARG A 191 -2.07 16.09 5.29
N VAL A 192 -0.82 16.09 4.82
CA VAL A 192 -0.48 16.37 3.42
C VAL A 192 -1.12 15.35 2.47
N ALA A 193 -1.16 14.08 2.87
CA ALA A 193 -1.82 13.03 2.09
C ALA A 193 -3.34 13.24 1.97
N VAL A 194 -4.00 13.63 3.06
CA VAL A 194 -5.44 13.96 3.09
C VAL A 194 -5.72 15.17 2.17
N GLU A 195 -4.91 16.23 2.26
CA GLU A 195 -5.02 17.41 1.37
C GLU A 195 -4.86 17.02 -0.12
N THR A 196 -3.88 16.14 -0.43
CA THR A 196 -3.68 15.65 -1.81
C THR A 196 -4.87 14.83 -2.31
N LEU A 197 -5.49 14.04 -1.42
CA LEU A 197 -6.67 13.24 -1.74
C LEU A 197 -7.90 14.12 -1.96
N GLU A 198 -8.06 15.20 -1.19
CA GLU A 198 -9.08 16.23 -1.40
C GLU A 198 -8.98 16.82 -2.81
N GLU A 199 -7.80 17.28 -3.21
CA GLU A 199 -7.55 17.82 -4.55
C GLU A 199 -7.88 16.81 -5.66
N ARG A 200 -7.64 15.52 -5.42
CA ARG A 200 -7.99 14.44 -6.35
C ARG A 200 -9.51 14.26 -6.45
N ILE A 201 -10.23 14.22 -5.32
CA ILE A 201 -11.70 14.09 -5.29
C ILE A 201 -12.36 15.28 -6.01
N VAL A 202 -11.88 16.51 -5.78
CA VAL A 202 -12.39 17.72 -6.46
C VAL A 202 -12.18 17.63 -7.97
N ARG A 203 -11.01 17.18 -8.44
CA ARG A 203 -10.76 16.97 -9.87
C ARG A 203 -11.70 15.94 -10.48
N ILE A 204 -11.86 14.78 -9.83
CA ILE A 204 -12.78 13.73 -10.29
C ILE A 204 -14.21 14.27 -10.36
N ARG A 205 -14.67 15.03 -9.36
CA ARG A 205 -15.98 15.67 -9.36
C ARG A 205 -16.20 16.53 -10.61
N HIS A 206 -15.24 17.39 -10.94
CA HIS A 206 -15.33 18.23 -12.14
C HIS A 206 -15.28 17.43 -13.44
N GLU A 207 -14.51 16.36 -13.50
CA GLU A 207 -14.45 15.49 -14.67
C GLU A 207 -15.76 14.72 -14.88
N VAL A 208 -16.34 14.15 -13.81
CA VAL A 208 -17.66 13.48 -13.84
C VAL A 208 -18.73 14.44 -14.37
N GLN A 209 -18.73 15.69 -13.91
CA GLN A 209 -19.69 16.70 -14.36
C GLN A 209 -19.52 17.12 -15.84
N ARG A 210 -18.32 17.03 -16.41
CA ARG A 210 -18.01 17.53 -17.76
C ARG A 210 -17.90 16.46 -18.84
N ASN A 211 -17.48 15.25 -18.48
CA ASN A 211 -16.94 14.28 -19.43
C ASN A 211 -17.78 13.00 -19.59
N ILE A 212 -18.89 12.84 -18.85
CA ILE A 212 -19.72 11.64 -19.00
C ILE A 212 -20.59 11.76 -20.26
N VAL A 213 -19.97 11.38 -21.37
CA VAL A 213 -20.55 11.36 -22.73
C VAL A 213 -20.77 9.94 -23.25
N SER A 214 -20.31 8.92 -22.51
CA SER A 214 -20.44 7.51 -22.87
C SER A 214 -20.56 6.61 -21.64
N GLU A 215 -21.20 5.45 -21.83
CA GLU A 215 -21.35 4.41 -20.80
C GLU A 215 -19.99 3.88 -20.31
N SER A 216 -18.99 3.76 -21.19
CA SER A 216 -17.65 3.31 -20.80
C SER A 216 -16.93 4.31 -19.91
N THR A 217 -17.13 5.61 -20.13
CA THR A 217 -16.56 6.68 -19.30
C THR A 217 -17.28 6.74 -17.95
N TYR A 218 -18.61 6.58 -17.94
CA TYR A 218 -19.38 6.45 -16.70
C TYR A 218 -18.89 5.28 -15.85
N GLN A 219 -18.78 4.10 -16.45
CA GLN A 219 -18.33 2.88 -15.80
C GLN A 219 -16.94 3.06 -15.16
N ARG A 220 -16.00 3.66 -15.89
CA ARG A 220 -14.65 3.97 -15.37
C ARG A 220 -14.69 4.88 -14.14
N TYR A 221 -15.45 5.98 -14.18
CA TYR A 221 -15.53 6.89 -13.03
C TYR A 221 -16.26 6.26 -11.85
N ARG A 222 -17.29 5.43 -12.11
CA ARG A 222 -17.95 4.65 -11.07
C ARG A 222 -16.96 3.78 -10.33
N ASP A 223 -16.17 2.99 -11.05
CA ASP A 223 -15.21 2.06 -10.43
C ASP A 223 -14.15 2.80 -9.61
N ILE A 224 -13.62 3.93 -10.12
CA ILE A 224 -12.67 4.79 -9.39
C ILE A 224 -13.29 5.33 -8.09
N ILE A 225 -14.52 5.84 -8.14
CA ILE A 225 -15.20 6.41 -6.98
C ILE A 225 -15.56 5.32 -5.97
N GLU A 226 -15.95 4.14 -6.42
CA GLU A 226 -16.21 3.00 -5.53
C GLU A 226 -14.95 2.55 -4.80
N GLU A 227 -13.82 2.48 -5.49
CA GLU A 227 -12.52 2.15 -4.89
C GLU A 227 -12.10 3.19 -3.85
N ILE A 228 -12.21 4.49 -4.17
CA ILE A 228 -11.92 5.57 -3.22
C ILE A 228 -12.80 5.46 -1.97
N ASN A 229 -14.10 5.24 -2.14
CA ASN A 229 -15.03 5.11 -1.02
C ASN A 229 -14.70 3.90 -0.13
N LEU A 230 -14.39 2.76 -0.74
CA LEU A 230 -14.01 1.55 -0.02
C LEU A 230 -12.74 1.79 0.82
N ARG A 231 -11.74 2.46 0.23
CA ARG A 231 -10.48 2.78 0.91
C ARG A 231 -10.69 3.77 2.05
N LEU A 232 -11.35 4.90 1.79
CA LEU A 232 -11.66 5.91 2.82
C LEU A 232 -12.44 5.29 3.98
N SER A 233 -13.43 4.44 3.71
CA SER A 233 -14.21 3.78 4.77
C SER A 233 -13.38 2.82 5.63
N ARG A 234 -12.31 2.24 5.09
CA ARG A 234 -11.38 1.39 5.85
C ARG A 234 -10.43 2.24 6.67
N GLU A 235 -9.87 3.29 6.07
CA GLU A 235 -8.99 4.24 6.74
C GLU A 235 -9.65 4.95 7.92
N ASP A 236 -10.95 5.27 7.80
CA ASP A 236 -11.77 5.88 8.87
C ASP A 236 -11.83 4.98 10.11
N LYS A 237 -12.10 3.67 9.91
CA LYS A 237 -12.05 2.68 11.00
C LYS A 237 -10.66 2.56 11.63
N GLU A 238 -9.62 2.61 10.81
CA GLU A 238 -8.23 2.60 11.31
C GLU A 238 -7.89 3.86 12.09
N PHE A 239 -8.43 5.03 11.72
CA PHE A 239 -8.31 6.25 12.51
C PHE A 239 -9.00 6.12 13.87
N GLU A 240 -10.23 5.59 13.92
CA GLU A 240 -10.94 5.33 15.18
C GLU A 240 -10.10 4.45 16.11
N GLU A 241 -9.56 3.34 15.58
CA GLU A 241 -8.70 2.45 16.35
C GLU A 241 -7.38 3.11 16.79
N LEU A 242 -6.79 3.97 15.96
CA LEU A 242 -5.58 4.71 16.31
C LEU A 242 -5.84 5.76 17.39
N GLN A 243 -6.98 6.45 17.34
CA GLN A 243 -7.38 7.39 18.38
C GLN A 243 -7.56 6.70 19.73
N ILE A 244 -8.22 5.54 19.76
CA ILE A 244 -8.34 4.73 20.98
C ILE A 244 -6.95 4.37 21.51
N PHE A 245 -6.08 3.85 20.65
CA PHE A 245 -4.71 3.45 21.03
C PHE A 245 -3.86 4.63 21.55
N VAL A 246 -3.96 5.79 20.92
CA VAL A 246 -3.29 7.04 21.37
C VAL A 246 -3.86 7.49 22.71
N GLY A 247 -5.18 7.44 22.88
CA GLY A 247 -5.87 7.74 24.13
C GLY A 247 -5.41 6.86 25.30
N GLU A 248 -5.37 5.54 25.10
CA GLU A 248 -4.85 4.58 26.08
C GLU A 248 -3.37 4.84 26.41
N THR A 249 -2.56 5.15 25.39
CA THR A 249 -1.14 5.48 25.57
C THR A 249 -0.96 6.77 26.38
N ARG A 250 -1.78 7.79 26.11
CA ARG A 250 -1.80 9.05 26.86
C ARG A 250 -2.20 8.82 28.32
N GLU A 251 -3.22 8.01 28.56
CA GLU A 251 -3.68 7.67 29.92
C GLU A 251 -2.57 6.96 30.69
N ARG A 252 -1.94 5.93 30.11
CA ARG A 252 -0.80 5.23 30.73
C ARG A 252 0.33 6.18 31.11
N LEU A 253 0.76 7.05 30.18
CA LEU A 253 1.82 8.03 30.41
C LEU A 253 1.44 9.09 31.46
N SER A 254 0.14 9.34 31.68
CA SER A 254 -0.32 10.29 32.68
C SER A 254 0.04 9.86 34.12
N TYR A 255 0.05 8.55 34.39
CA TYR A 255 0.40 7.98 35.69
C TYR A 255 1.91 7.84 35.91
N GLU A 256 2.71 7.92 34.85
CA GLU A 256 4.16 7.70 34.86
C GLU A 256 4.98 9.00 34.94
N ARG A 257 4.33 10.17 35.10
CA ARG A 257 4.99 11.48 35.14
C ARG A 257 5.81 11.70 36.42
N LYS A 258 7.06 11.22 36.42
CA LYS A 258 7.97 11.37 37.57
C LYS A 258 9.16 12.25 37.27
N THR A 259 9.55 12.35 36.00
CA THR A 259 10.72 13.14 35.57
C THR A 259 10.33 14.24 34.56
N PRO A 260 11.17 15.30 34.41
CA PRO A 260 10.97 16.30 33.36
C PRO A 260 10.93 15.72 31.94
N LYS A 261 11.64 14.60 31.71
CA LYS A 261 11.63 13.89 30.42
C LYS A 261 10.28 13.20 30.18
N ASP A 262 9.67 12.66 31.22
CA ASP A 262 8.34 12.05 31.14
C ASP A 262 7.28 13.12 30.87
N GLN A 263 7.45 14.31 31.44
CA GLN A 263 6.58 15.46 31.18
C GLN A 263 6.65 15.90 29.70
N GLN A 264 7.85 16.02 29.12
CA GLN A 264 8.01 16.31 27.69
C GLN A 264 7.39 15.23 26.79
N THR A 265 7.56 13.96 27.18
CA THR A 265 6.96 12.83 26.46
C THR A 265 5.44 12.87 26.53
N TYR A 266 4.90 13.23 27.69
CA TYR A 266 3.47 13.42 27.88
C TYR A 266 2.91 14.57 27.02
N GLU A 267 3.62 15.69 26.95
CA GLU A 267 3.22 16.82 26.09
C GLU A 267 3.19 16.43 24.61
N LEU A 268 4.14 15.60 24.17
CA LEU A 268 4.15 15.08 22.81
C LEU A 268 2.94 14.19 22.53
N ILE A 269 2.57 13.27 23.42
CA ILE A 269 1.39 12.41 23.19
C ILE A 269 0.08 13.22 23.22
N VAL A 270 -0.02 14.28 24.03
CA VAL A 270 -1.18 15.20 23.99
C VAL A 270 -1.26 15.89 22.64
N LYS A 271 -0.13 16.34 22.10
CA LYS A 271 -0.10 16.96 20.77
C LYS A 271 -0.46 15.95 19.67
N ILE A 272 0.08 14.74 19.72
CA ILE A 272 -0.24 13.65 18.79
C ILE A 272 -1.74 13.36 18.79
N ASP A 273 -2.37 13.27 19.96
CA ASP A 273 -3.82 13.04 20.10
C ASP A 273 -4.64 14.13 19.40
N ALA A 274 -4.31 15.40 19.66
CA ALA A 274 -5.00 16.53 19.06
C ALA A 274 -4.80 16.62 17.53
N GLU A 275 -3.57 16.45 17.05
CA GLU A 275 -3.27 16.50 15.62
C GLU A 275 -3.89 15.31 14.87
N LEU A 276 -3.84 14.11 15.45
CA LEU A 276 -4.50 12.93 14.88
C LEU A 276 -6.01 13.12 14.78
N PHE A 277 -6.63 13.74 15.79
CA PHE A 277 -8.04 14.09 15.76
C PHE A 277 -8.39 15.06 14.64
N ASN A 278 -7.56 16.09 14.42
CA ASN A 278 -7.77 17.04 13.33
C ASN A 278 -7.69 16.38 11.96
N VAL A 279 -6.64 15.56 11.74
CA VAL A 279 -6.47 14.83 10.46
C VAL A 279 -7.61 13.84 10.23
N HIS A 280 -8.05 13.12 11.27
CA HIS A 280 -9.20 12.22 11.18
C HIS A 280 -10.48 12.98 10.78
N ASN A 281 -10.77 14.14 11.37
CA ASN A 281 -11.93 14.94 10.98
C ASN A 281 -11.86 15.41 9.52
N GLN A 282 -10.68 15.85 9.05
CA GLN A 282 -10.50 16.22 7.65
C GLN A 282 -10.77 15.04 6.72
N HIS A 283 -10.21 13.87 7.05
CA HIS A 283 -10.44 12.63 6.31
C HIS A 283 -11.92 12.19 6.32
N GLY A 284 -12.60 12.27 7.47
CA GLY A 284 -14.03 11.98 7.59
C GLY A 284 -14.90 12.94 6.77
N ASN A 285 -14.48 14.18 6.55
CA ASN A 285 -15.14 15.08 5.60
C ASN A 285 -14.99 14.55 4.16
N LEU A 286 -13.79 14.12 3.76
CA LEU A 286 -13.55 13.54 2.44
C LEU A 286 -14.36 12.28 2.20
N LEU A 287 -14.50 11.42 3.21
CA LEU A 287 -15.35 10.23 3.12
C LEU A 287 -16.82 10.61 2.85
N ARG A 288 -17.34 11.64 3.54
CA ARG A 288 -18.70 12.13 3.27
C ARG A 288 -18.83 12.69 1.86
N GLU A 289 -17.84 13.47 1.40
CA GLU A 289 -17.82 14.01 0.04
C GLU A 289 -17.71 12.92 -1.03
N SER A 290 -16.95 11.86 -0.79
CA SER A 290 -16.81 10.75 -1.74
C SER A 290 -18.10 9.92 -1.83
N ILE A 291 -18.83 9.78 -0.72
CA ILE A 291 -20.16 9.15 -0.70
C ILE A 291 -21.16 10.01 -1.48
N GLU A 292 -21.17 11.32 -1.26
CA GLU A 292 -22.03 12.24 -2.01
C GLU A 292 -21.72 12.23 -3.51
N LEU A 293 -20.44 12.18 -3.87
CA LEU A 293 -20.01 12.04 -5.26
C LEU A 293 -20.50 10.73 -5.88
N LYS A 294 -20.47 9.63 -5.12
CA LYS A 294 -20.97 8.31 -5.55
C LYS A 294 -22.48 8.33 -5.79
N THR A 295 -23.25 8.96 -4.92
CA THR A 295 -24.72 8.90 -4.99
C THR A 295 -25.29 9.95 -5.93
N THR A 296 -24.82 11.19 -5.85
CA THR A 296 -25.48 12.33 -6.50
C THR A 296 -24.89 12.60 -7.88
N ALA A 297 -23.57 12.66 -7.99
CA ALA A 297 -22.93 13.04 -9.25
C ALA A 297 -22.97 11.90 -10.29
N LEU A 298 -22.76 10.65 -9.87
CA LEU A 298 -22.90 9.50 -10.79
C LEU A 298 -24.34 9.29 -11.22
N GLN A 299 -25.32 9.42 -10.31
CA GLN A 299 -26.72 9.29 -10.70
C GLN A 299 -27.15 10.37 -11.71
N ALA A 300 -26.78 11.64 -11.47
CA ALA A 300 -27.06 12.73 -12.41
C ALA A 300 -26.42 12.49 -13.78
N ALA A 301 -25.21 11.92 -13.81
CA ALA A 301 -24.53 11.58 -15.05
C ALA A 301 -25.18 10.40 -15.78
N GLN A 302 -25.65 9.38 -15.05
CA GLN A 302 -26.40 8.26 -15.61
C GLN A 302 -27.72 8.73 -16.22
N GLU A 303 -28.46 9.60 -15.54
CA GLU A 303 -29.68 10.20 -16.06
C GLU A 303 -29.41 11.03 -17.33
N SER A 304 -28.34 11.82 -17.34
CA SER A 304 -27.92 12.61 -18.51
C SER A 304 -27.60 11.74 -19.73
N LEU A 305 -26.90 10.61 -19.53
CA LEU A 305 -26.63 9.63 -20.59
C LEU A 305 -27.92 9.01 -21.13
N TYR A 306 -28.85 8.66 -20.24
CA TYR A 306 -30.13 8.08 -20.62
C TYR A 306 -30.96 9.04 -21.47
N PHE A 307 -31.05 10.32 -21.08
CA PHE A 307 -31.76 11.34 -21.87
C PHE A 307 -31.07 11.63 -23.21
N ALA A 308 -29.75 11.74 -23.25
CA ALA A 308 -29.01 11.90 -24.51
C ALA A 308 -29.23 10.70 -25.47
N GLY A 309 -29.28 9.49 -24.92
CA GLY A 309 -29.63 8.27 -25.65
C GLY A 309 -31.06 8.31 -26.22
N ILE A 310 -32.04 8.73 -25.42
CA ILE A 310 -33.44 8.88 -25.87
C ILE A 310 -33.59 9.94 -26.95
N ASP A 311 -32.97 11.11 -26.79
CA ASP A 311 -33.05 12.19 -27.78
C ASP A 311 -32.47 11.73 -29.12
N SER A 312 -31.31 11.05 -29.12
CA SER A 312 -30.74 10.48 -30.34
C SER A 312 -31.64 9.44 -31.02
N PHE A 313 -32.41 8.67 -30.23
CA PHE A 313 -33.36 7.68 -30.72
C PHE A 313 -34.64 8.31 -31.29
N ASN A 314 -35.09 9.43 -30.71
CA ASN A 314 -36.25 10.18 -31.19
C ASN A 314 -35.94 10.94 -32.50
N PHE A 315 -34.75 11.52 -32.65
CA PHE A 315 -34.33 12.16 -33.91
C PHE A 315 -34.29 11.18 -35.10
N GLN A 316 -33.92 9.91 -34.89
CA GLN A 316 -33.94 8.92 -35.97
C GLN A 316 -35.36 8.59 -36.45
N LYS A 317 -36.39 8.76 -35.62
CA LYS A 317 -37.80 8.54 -35.99
C LYS A 317 -38.44 9.73 -36.72
N GLU A 318 -37.92 10.94 -36.55
CA GLU A 318 -38.46 12.14 -37.22
C GLU A 318 -37.90 12.36 -38.64
N ILE A 319 -36.85 11.63 -39.04
CA ILE A 319 -36.22 11.73 -40.37
C ILE A 319 -36.77 10.66 -41.36
N THR A 320 -37.75 9.84 -40.95
CA THR A 320 -38.47 8.90 -41.83
C THR A 320 -39.89 9.37 -42.05
#